data_AF-A0A0F8ZKV0-F1
#
_entry.id   AF-A0A0F8ZKV0-F1
#
_cell.length_a   1.000
_cell.length_b   1.000
_cell.length_c   1.000
_cell.angle_alpha   90.00
_cell.angle_beta   90.00
_cell.angle_gamma   90.00
#
_symmetry.space_group_name_H-M   'P 1'
#
loop_
_entity.id
_entity.type
_entity.pdbx_description
1 polymer ?
#
loop_
_entity_poly.entity_id
_entity_poly.type
_entity_poly.pdbx_seq_one_letter_code
_entity_poly.pdbx_strand_id
1 'polypeptide(L)' 'MARRSYRPEQIIKKLREAEVLLSQGSTIGEAARKIGVTDMTYYRWRREYGGMRIE' A
#
# COMPACT_ATOMS: atom_id res chain seq x y z
N MET A 1 18.32 8.88 6.47
CA MET A 1 17.66 7.82 5.68
C MET A 1 17.22 8.40 4.36
N ALA A 2 17.73 7.88 3.23
CA ALA A 2 17.33 8.33 1.91
C ALA A 2 15.81 8.20 1.75
N ARG A 3 15.11 9.30 1.47
CA ARG A 3 13.70 9.27 1.09
C ARG A 3 13.60 8.50 -0.22
N ARG A 4 13.29 7.20 -0.17
CA ARG A 4 12.81 6.47 -1.35
C ARG A 4 11.50 7.13 -1.75
N SER A 5 11.57 7.99 -2.76
CA SER A 5 10.38 8.58 -3.36
C SER A 5 9.71 7.49 -4.20
N TYR A 6 8.61 6.95 -3.68
CA TYR A 6 7.76 6.06 -4.45
C TYR A 6 6.97 6.92 -5.44
N ARG A 7 6.97 6.52 -6.71
CA ARG A 7 6.08 7.15 -7.69
C ARG A 7 4.63 6.74 -7.41
N PRO A 8 3.63 7.57 -7.75
CA PRO A 8 2.21 7.25 -7.56
C PRO A 8 1.83 5.87 -8.10
N GLU A 9 2.38 5.45 -9.24
CA GLU A 9 2.08 4.15 -9.86
C GLU A 9 2.61 2.99 -9.00
N GLN A 10 3.79 3.17 -8.38
CA GLN A 10 4.35 2.16 -7.47
C GLN A 10 3.54 2.05 -6.18
N ILE A 11 3.03 3.19 -5.68
CA ILE A 11 2.15 3.23 -4.52
C ILE A 11 0.86 2.47 -4.81
N ILE A 12 0.21 2.76 -5.94
CA ILE A 12 -1.05 2.13 -6.33
C ILE A 12 -0.86 0.63 -6.56
N LYS A 13 0.23 0.21 -7.21
CA LYS A 13 0.54 -1.22 -7.37
C LYS A 13 0.68 -1.93 -6.03
N LYS A 14 1.39 -1.32 -5.08
CA LYS A 14 1.54 -1.86 -3.72
C LYS A 14 0.23 -1.90 -2.95
N LEU A 15 -0.62 -0.88 -3.08
CA LEU A 15 -1.95 -0.87 -2.46
C LEU A 15 -2.82 -2.00 -3.02
N ARG A 16 -2.79 -2.27 -4.34
CA ARG A 16 -3.50 -3.41 -4.94
C ARG A 16 -3.00 -4.75 -4.41
N GLU A 17 -1.67 -4.92 -4.28
CA GLU A 17 -1.09 -6.12 -3.66
C GLU A 17 -1.58 -6.30 -2.21
N ALA A 18 -1.66 -5.21 -1.45
CA ALA A 18 -2.21 -5.22 -0.09
C ALA A 18 -3.70 -5.57 -0.08
N GLU A 19 -4.51 -5.05 -1.00
CA GLU A 19 -5.93 -5.39 -1.12
C GLU A 19 -6.15 -6.89 -1.37
N VAL A 20 -5.35 -7.51 -2.24
CA VAL A 20 -5.41 -8.96 -2.46
C VAL A 20 -5.13 -9.74 -1.17
N LEU A 21 -4.12 -9.32 -0.40
CA LEU A 21 -3.80 -9.95 0.89
C LEU A 21 -4.93 -9.78 1.92
N LEU A 22 -5.55 -8.60 1.97
CA LEU A 22 -6.70 -8.33 2.83
C LEU A 22 -7.91 -9.19 2.42
N SER A 23 -8.19 -9.35 1.13
CA SER A 23 -9.24 -10.25 0.63
C SER A 23 -8.98 -11.72 0.95
N GLN A 24 -7.71 -12.12 1.13
CA GLN A 24 -7.32 -13.44 1.60
C GLN A 24 -7.39 -13.59 3.14
N GLY A 25 -7.87 -12.57 3.85
CA GLY A 25 -8.02 -12.57 5.31
C GLY A 25 -6.77 -12.14 6.07
N SER A 26 -5.74 -11.62 5.41
CA SER A 26 -4.60 -11.02 6.12
C SER A 26 -5.03 -9.74 6.84
N THR A 27 -4.39 -9.43 7.95
CA THR A 27 -4.58 -8.14 8.61
C THR A 27 -3.86 -7.02 7.83
N ILE A 28 -4.25 -5.77 8.10
CA ILE A 28 -3.58 -4.59 7.54
C ILE A 28 -2.08 -4.58 7.88
N GLY A 29 -1.72 -5.00 9.10
CA GLY A 29 -0.32 -5.02 9.53
C GLY A 29 0.52 -6.03 8.75
N GLU A 30 -0.05 -7.20 8.49
CA GLU A 30 0.60 -8.22 7.67
C GLU A 30 0.71 -7.78 6.21
N ALA A 31 -0.33 -7.15 5.67
CA ALA A 31 -0.32 -6.62 4.31
C ALA A 31 0.73 -5.50 4.14
N ALA A 32 0.78 -4.53 5.07
CA ALA A 32 1.78 -3.45 5.07
C ALA A 32 3.21 -4.02 5.12
N ARG A 33 3.44 -4.99 6.02
CA ARG A 33 4.74 -5.66 6.13
C ARG A 33 5.11 -6.43 4.87
N LYS A 34 4.16 -7.15 4.25
CA LYS A 34 4.38 -7.89 3.00
C LYS A 34 4.71 -6.98 1.82
N ILE A 35 4.07 -5.81 1.71
CA ILE A 35 4.40 -4.83 0.65
C ILE A 35 5.64 -3.98 0.98
N GLY A 36 6.29 -4.23 2.13
CA GLY A 36 7.55 -3.59 2.51
C GLY A 36 7.41 -2.14 2.99
N VAL A 37 6.28 -1.80 3.61
CA VAL A 37 6.03 -0.47 4.19
C VAL A 37 5.61 -0.58 5.64
N THR A 38 5.61 0.55 6.36
CA THR A 38 5.06 0.60 7.71
C THR A 38 3.54 0.77 7.66
N ASP A 39 2.85 0.40 8.74
CA ASP A 39 1.39 0.58 8.86
C ASP A 39 0.99 2.05 8.63
N MET A 40 1.74 2.98 9.21
CA MET A 40 1.54 4.41 9.02
C MET A 40 1.63 4.82 7.55
N THR A 41 2.63 4.31 6.82
CA THR A 41 2.77 4.59 5.38
C THR A 41 1.60 3.99 4.60
N TYR A 42 1.18 2.77 4.92
CA TYR A 42 0.02 2.14 4.30
C TYR A 42 -1.27 2.96 4.51
N TYR A 43 -1.55 3.38 5.75
CA TYR A 43 -2.73 4.23 6.04
C TYR A 43 -2.69 5.55 5.29
N ARG A 44 -1.53 6.20 5.22
CA ARG A 44 -1.36 7.44 4.46
C ARG A 44 -1.61 7.21 2.96
N TRP A 45 -1.03 6.16 2.41
CA TRP A 45 -1.21 5.82 0.99
C TRP A 45 -2.66 5.47 0.68
N ARG A 46 -3.34 4.72 1.54
CA ARG A 46 -4.77 4.42 1.36
C ARG A 46 -5.62 5.70 1.35
N ARG A 47 -5.27 6.70 2.16
CA ARG A 47 -5.95 8.00 2.19
C ARG A 47 -5.67 8.86 0.95
N GLU A 48 -4.44 8.91 0.47
CA GLU A 48 -4.06 9.73 -0.70
C GLU A 48 -4.37 9.06 -2.05
N TYR A 49 -4.20 7.74 -2.15
CA TYR A 49 -4.20 6.98 -3.40
C TYR A 49 -5.23 5.84 -3.45
N GLY A 50 -5.86 5.47 -2.33
CA GLY A 50 -6.78 4.31 -2.26
C GLY A 50 -8.08 4.45 -3.05
N GLY A 51 -8.42 5.66 -3.51
CA GLY A 51 -9.54 5.90 -4.43
C GLY A 51 -9.13 6.02 -5.90
N MET A 52 -7.83 5.98 -6.22
CA MET A 52 -7.34 6.13 -7.59
C MET A 52 -7.38 4.78 -8.32
N ARG A 53 -8.35 4.63 -9.23
CA ARG A 53 -8.31 3.57 -10.24
C ARG A 53 -7.35 4.01 -11.35
N ILE A 54 -6.21 3.34 -11.49
CA ILE A 54 -5.46 3.34 -12.74
C ILE A 54 -6.24 2.40 -13.69
N GLU A 55 -7.05 2.98 -14.58
CA GLU A 55 -7.48 2.34 -15.82
C GLU A 55 -6.37 2.39 -16.86
#